data_AF-A0A955UVT2-F1
#
_entry.id   AF-A0A955UVT2-F1
#
_cell.length_a   1.000
_cell.length_b   1.000
_cell.length_c   1.000
_cell.angle_alpha   90.00
_cell.angle_beta   90.00
_cell.angle_gamma   90.00
#
_symmetry.space_group_name_H-M   'P 1'
#
loop_
_entity.id
_entity.type
_entity.pdbx_description
1 polymer ?
#
loop_
_entity_poly.entity_id
_entity_poly.type
_entity_poly.pdbx_seq_one_letter_code
_entity_poly.pdbx_strand_id
1 'polypeptide(L)'
;MTGRVRRQRENRETIERLNRDALEIARRFALRYRCIEAERANVKRRYGICYSDGTIRIRLRHATSGELLKYSSLVNTLCHELAHLRHFDHSPRFHRFYRELLAWAKRAQIYRPARTALVAPVVGAPAPLRAARDVPSLRDAWAAERARRAASEAPPPAAASGSRGPEQLSLFG
;
A
#
# COMPACT_ATOMS: atom_id res chain seq x y z
N MET A 1 -4.11 -36.44 12.62
CA MET A 1 -4.25 -35.01 13.01
C MET A 1 -5.23 -34.34 12.04
N THR A 2 -6.27 -33.62 12.51
CA THR A 2 -7.30 -33.09 11.61
C THR A 2 -6.80 -31.88 10.79
N GLY A 3 -7.39 -31.66 9.61
CA GLY A 3 -7.02 -30.54 8.73
C GLY A 3 -7.17 -29.15 9.39
N ARG A 4 -8.11 -29.01 10.34
CA ARG A 4 -8.30 -27.80 11.15
C ARG A 4 -7.09 -27.51 12.04
N VAL A 5 -6.58 -28.53 12.74
CA VAL A 5 -5.40 -28.41 13.63
C VAL A 5 -4.14 -28.09 12.82
N ARG A 6 -3.95 -28.75 11.66
CA ARG A 6 -2.85 -28.43 10.73
C ARG A 6 -2.91 -26.96 10.30
N ARG A 7 -4.09 -26.49 9.86
CA ARG A 7 -4.31 -25.10 9.42
C ARG A 7 -4.06 -24.08 10.52
N GLN A 8 -4.44 -24.38 11.76
CA GLN A 8 -4.15 -23.53 12.93
C GLN A 8 -2.65 -23.45 13.22
N ARG A 9 -1.94 -24.59 13.18
CA ARG A 9 -0.47 -24.66 13.35
C ARG A 9 0.26 -23.84 12.28
N GLU A 10 -0.05 -24.06 11.00
CA GLU A 10 0.52 -23.30 9.87
C GLU A 10 0.27 -21.80 10.00
N ASN A 11 -0.94 -21.39 10.40
CA ASN A 11 -1.28 -19.99 10.62
C ASN A 11 -0.43 -19.38 11.75
N ARG A 12 -0.30 -20.08 12.88
CA ARG A 12 0.46 -19.61 14.04
C ARG A 12 1.94 -19.44 13.70
N GLU A 13 2.57 -20.45 13.11
CA GLU A 13 3.99 -20.41 12.71
C GLU A 13 4.27 -19.30 11.68
N THR A 14 3.32 -19.05 10.77
CA THR A 14 3.40 -17.94 9.81
C THR A 14 3.35 -16.58 10.51
N ILE A 15 2.48 -16.40 11.52
CA ILE A 15 2.36 -15.17 12.31
C ILE A 15 3.58 -14.95 13.21
N GLU A 16 4.09 -16.00 13.86
CA GLU A 16 5.32 -15.95 14.66
C GLU A 16 6.52 -15.53 13.81
N ARG A 17 6.63 -16.07 12.58
CA ARG A 17 7.66 -15.65 11.63
C ARG A 17 7.47 -14.21 11.16
N LEU A 18 6.26 -13.80 10.80
CA LEU A 18 5.96 -12.42 10.40
C LEU A 18 6.26 -11.41 11.52
N ASN A 19 5.96 -11.73 12.78
CA ASN A 19 6.31 -10.85 13.91
C ASN A 19 7.83 -10.71 14.11
N ARG A 20 8.61 -11.79 13.94
CA ARG A 20 10.09 -11.71 13.99
C ARG A 20 10.65 -10.83 12.87
N ASP A 21 10.28 -11.13 11.63
CA ASP A 21 10.75 -10.39 10.46
C ASP A 21 10.30 -8.91 10.51
N ALA A 22 9.09 -8.63 10.99
CA ALA A 22 8.58 -7.28 11.20
C ALA A 22 9.34 -6.51 12.28
N LEU A 23 9.75 -7.17 13.37
CA LEU A 23 10.55 -6.54 14.42
C LEU A 23 11.92 -6.10 13.90
N GLU A 24 12.55 -6.90 13.04
CA GLU A 24 13.82 -6.53 12.38
C GLU A 24 13.64 -5.33 11.44
N ILE A 25 12.61 -5.33 10.60
CA ILE A 25 12.27 -4.20 9.73
C ILE A 25 11.96 -2.95 10.58
N ALA A 26 11.11 -3.07 11.59
CA ALA A 26 10.67 -1.95 12.42
C ALA A 26 11.85 -1.30 13.17
N ARG A 27 12.75 -2.11 13.74
CA ARG A 27 14.00 -1.63 14.35
C ARG A 27 14.84 -0.83 13.35
N ARG A 28 15.01 -1.32 12.11
CA ARG A 28 15.84 -0.64 11.10
C ARG A 28 15.31 0.76 10.72
N PHE A 29 13.99 0.95 10.72
CA PHE A 29 13.33 2.18 10.23
C PHE A 29 12.69 3.04 11.33
N ALA A 30 12.99 2.74 12.59
CA ALA A 30 12.42 3.38 13.78
C ALA A 30 10.89 3.45 13.73
N LEU A 31 10.26 2.30 13.46
CA LEU A 31 8.80 2.14 13.47
C LEU A 31 8.34 1.51 14.78
N ARG A 32 7.15 1.89 15.24
CA ARG A 32 6.47 1.29 16.40
C ARG A 32 5.14 0.69 15.93
N TYR A 33 4.93 -0.58 16.22
CA TYR A 33 3.68 -1.30 15.99
C TYR A 33 3.36 -2.13 17.24
N ARG A 34 2.12 -2.57 17.40
CA ARG A 34 1.65 -3.34 18.57
C ARG A 34 1.90 -4.83 18.39
N CYS A 35 1.33 -5.40 17.32
CA CYS A 35 1.41 -6.82 16.99
C CYS A 35 0.98 -7.07 15.55
N ILE A 36 1.35 -8.24 15.00
CA ILE A 36 0.78 -8.77 13.76
C ILE A 36 -0.12 -9.95 14.07
N GLU A 37 -1.35 -9.88 13.56
CA GLU A 37 -2.39 -10.90 13.71
C GLU A 37 -2.83 -11.47 12.34
N ALA A 38 -3.45 -12.65 12.36
CA ALA A 38 -4.11 -13.19 11.18
C ALA A 38 -5.44 -12.45 10.94
N GLU A 39 -5.66 -11.96 9.72
CA GLU A 39 -6.95 -11.38 9.32
C GLU A 39 -8.05 -12.46 9.26
N ARG A 40 -9.29 -12.05 9.53
CA ARG A 40 -10.47 -12.93 9.59
C ARG A 40 -10.70 -13.65 8.25
N ALA A 41 -11.06 -14.94 8.32
CA ALA A 41 -11.18 -15.80 7.14
C ALA A 41 -12.23 -15.36 6.11
N ASN A 42 -13.22 -14.54 6.51
CA ASN A 42 -14.24 -13.99 5.62
C ASN A 42 -13.80 -12.71 4.87
N VAL A 43 -12.62 -12.15 5.14
CA VAL A 43 -12.15 -10.90 4.51
C VAL A 43 -11.55 -11.19 3.13
N LYS A 44 -12.36 -10.99 2.08
CA LYS A 44 -11.96 -11.25 0.69
C LYS A 44 -11.36 -10.04 -0.05
N ARG A 45 -11.67 -8.80 0.36
CA ARG A 45 -11.30 -7.57 -0.39
C ARG A 45 -9.89 -7.04 -0.17
N ARG A 46 -9.23 -7.33 0.95
CA ARG A 46 -7.88 -6.81 1.30
C ARG A 46 -6.92 -7.94 1.71
N TYR A 47 -5.62 -7.70 1.52
CA TYR A 47 -4.55 -8.59 1.97
C TYR A 47 -4.00 -8.23 3.35
N GLY A 48 -4.02 -6.95 3.71
CA GLY A 48 -3.64 -6.47 5.03
C GLY A 48 -4.43 -5.24 5.44
N ILE A 49 -4.22 -4.81 6.69
CA ILE A 49 -4.65 -3.51 7.22
C ILE A 49 -3.79 -3.15 8.45
N CYS A 50 -3.34 -1.90 8.50
CA CYS A 50 -2.76 -1.27 9.69
C CYS A 50 -3.82 -0.42 10.41
N TYR A 51 -4.01 -0.65 11.71
CA TYR A 51 -4.88 0.13 12.58
C TYR A 51 -4.10 1.25 13.28
N SER A 52 -4.80 2.31 13.71
CA SER A 52 -4.20 3.49 14.36
C SER A 52 -3.52 3.19 15.71
N ASP A 53 -3.86 2.09 16.36
CA ASP A 53 -3.22 1.60 17.60
C ASP A 53 -1.92 0.81 17.35
N GLY A 54 -1.50 0.71 16.08
CA GLY A 54 -0.34 -0.07 15.63
C GLY A 54 -0.61 -1.56 15.46
N THR A 55 -1.85 -2.04 15.60
CA THR A 55 -2.19 -3.44 15.26
C THR A 55 -2.15 -3.63 13.75
N ILE A 56 -1.53 -4.69 13.26
CA ILE A 56 -1.51 -5.05 11.84
C ILE A 56 -2.19 -6.40 11.66
N ARG A 57 -3.16 -6.50 10.73
CA ARG A 57 -3.78 -7.78 10.34
C ARG A 57 -3.38 -8.15 8.94
N ILE A 58 -2.93 -9.40 8.73
CA ILE A 58 -2.53 -9.92 7.42
C ILE A 58 -3.34 -11.18 7.10
N ARG A 59 -3.95 -11.21 5.92
CA ARG A 59 -4.64 -12.40 5.40
C ARG A 59 -3.61 -13.42 4.93
N LEU A 60 -3.51 -14.52 5.66
CA LEU A 60 -2.49 -15.55 5.41
C LEU A 60 -2.79 -16.45 4.20
N ARG A 61 -4.05 -16.50 3.73
CA ARG A 61 -4.53 -17.50 2.78
C ARG A 61 -5.25 -16.88 1.59
N HIS A 62 -5.15 -17.54 0.44
CA HIS A 62 -5.86 -17.14 -0.76
C HIS A 62 -7.37 -17.27 -0.57
N ALA A 63 -8.13 -16.24 -0.95
CA ALA A 63 -9.55 -16.12 -0.63
C ALA A 63 -10.45 -17.18 -1.31
N THR A 64 -9.99 -17.74 -2.43
CA THR A 64 -10.74 -18.75 -3.21
C THR A 64 -10.29 -20.17 -2.90
N SER A 65 -8.98 -20.44 -2.91
CA SER A 65 -8.44 -21.81 -2.73
C SER A 65 -8.15 -22.18 -1.27
N GLY A 66 -8.10 -21.22 -0.34
CA GLY A 66 -7.75 -21.49 1.06
C GLY A 66 -6.27 -21.84 1.31
N GLU A 67 -5.47 -21.96 0.25
CA GLU A 67 -4.03 -22.19 0.30
C GLU A 67 -3.29 -21.07 1.00
N LEU A 68 -2.17 -21.42 1.66
CA LEU A 68 -1.30 -20.43 2.29
C LEU A 68 -0.63 -19.56 1.22
N LEU A 69 -0.63 -18.25 1.42
CA LEU A 69 0.07 -17.35 0.51
C LEU A 69 1.58 -17.58 0.62
N LYS A 70 2.28 -17.43 -0.52
CA LYS A 70 3.75 -17.49 -0.56
C LYS A 70 4.31 -16.48 0.44
N TYR A 71 5.34 -16.88 1.19
CA TYR A 71 5.91 -16.02 2.23
C TYR A 71 6.38 -14.66 1.68
N SER A 72 6.90 -14.62 0.46
CA SER A 72 7.23 -13.38 -0.25
C SER A 72 6.05 -12.42 -0.40
N SER A 73 4.85 -12.95 -0.67
CA SER A 73 3.62 -12.14 -0.78
C SER A 73 3.19 -11.59 0.58
N LEU A 74 3.36 -12.38 1.65
CA LEU A 74 3.08 -11.94 3.02
C LEU A 74 4.03 -10.83 3.48
N VAL A 75 5.34 -10.99 3.22
CA VAL A 75 6.35 -9.96 3.49
C VAL A 75 6.09 -8.69 2.66
N ASN A 76 5.62 -8.83 1.42
CA ASN A 76 5.24 -7.68 0.59
C ASN A 76 4.07 -6.89 1.20
N THR A 77 3.03 -7.58 1.66
CA THR A 77 1.93 -6.97 2.41
C THR A 77 2.42 -6.36 3.72
N LEU A 78 3.27 -7.06 4.49
CA LEU A 78 3.85 -6.54 5.72
C LEU A 78 4.58 -5.20 5.50
N CYS A 79 5.42 -5.09 4.48
CA CYS A 79 6.09 -3.82 4.16
C CYS A 79 5.11 -2.70 3.76
N HIS A 80 3.95 -3.03 3.19
CA HIS A 80 2.88 -2.07 2.89
C HIS A 80 2.23 -1.56 4.17
N GLU A 81 1.82 -2.46 5.07
CA GLU A 81 1.19 -2.07 6.35
C GLU A 81 2.17 -1.34 7.29
N LEU A 82 3.45 -1.72 7.31
CA LEU A 82 4.49 -1.00 8.04
C LEU A 82 4.74 0.42 7.49
N ALA A 83 4.55 0.64 6.19
CA ALA A 83 4.63 1.99 5.61
C ALA A 83 3.48 2.89 6.11
N HIS A 84 2.30 2.32 6.39
CA HIS A 84 1.16 3.05 6.94
C HIS A 84 1.38 3.61 8.36
N LEU A 85 2.34 3.06 9.12
CA LEU A 85 2.75 3.63 10.42
C LEU A 85 3.42 5.01 10.30
N ARG A 86 3.83 5.42 9.09
CA ARG A 86 4.45 6.73 8.82
C ARG A 86 3.69 7.56 7.79
N HIS A 87 2.96 6.91 6.87
CA HIS A 87 2.18 7.57 5.83
C HIS A 87 0.80 6.89 5.68
N PHE A 88 -0.24 7.50 6.23
CA PHE A 88 -1.60 6.92 6.23
C PHE A 88 -2.20 6.74 4.82
N ASP A 89 -1.80 7.58 3.87
CA ASP A 89 -2.24 7.54 2.48
C ASP A 89 -1.31 6.72 1.56
N HIS A 90 -1.68 6.61 0.29
CA HIS A 90 -0.82 6.07 -0.78
C HIS A 90 -0.08 7.18 -1.55
N SER A 91 0.39 8.22 -0.85
CA SER A 91 1.15 9.32 -1.46
C SER A 91 2.47 8.88 -2.11
N PRO A 92 3.12 9.73 -2.92
CA PRO A 92 4.49 9.50 -3.36
C PRO A 92 5.49 9.25 -2.21
N ARG A 93 5.24 9.84 -1.03
CA ARG A 93 6.03 9.60 0.20
C ARG A 93 5.83 8.17 0.71
N PHE A 94 4.58 7.69 0.82
CA PHE A 94 4.28 6.29 1.10
C PHE A 94 5.00 5.35 0.12
N HIS A 95 4.82 5.56 -1.18
CA HIS A 95 5.39 4.68 -2.20
C HIS A 95 6.93 4.65 -2.18
N ARG A 96 7.57 5.76 -1.85
CA ARG A 96 9.03 5.81 -1.62
C ARG A 96 9.40 4.98 -0.39
N PHE A 97 8.77 5.22 0.76
CA PHE A 97 9.11 4.55 2.02
C PHE A 97 8.85 3.03 1.95
N TYR A 98 7.74 2.61 1.34
CA TYR A 98 7.44 1.20 1.04
C TYR A 98 8.54 0.52 0.19
N ARG A 99 9.09 1.21 -0.81
CA ARG A 99 10.23 0.69 -1.60
C ARG A 99 11.51 0.60 -0.77
N GLU A 100 11.77 1.55 0.12
CA GLU A 100 12.92 1.51 1.04
C GLU A 100 12.84 0.30 1.99
N LEU A 101 11.65 0.04 2.57
CA LEU A 101 11.35 -1.14 3.39
C LEU A 101 11.61 -2.44 2.63
N LEU A 102 11.03 -2.61 1.44
CA LEU A 102 11.25 -3.79 0.58
C LEU A 102 12.70 -3.98 0.16
N ALA A 103 13.39 -2.90 -0.21
CA ALA A 103 14.79 -2.97 -0.63
C ALA A 103 15.71 -3.41 0.52
N TRP A 104 15.44 -2.95 1.76
CA TRP A 104 16.16 -3.43 2.93
C TRP A 104 15.79 -4.87 3.28
N ALA A 105 14.50 -5.23 3.32
CA ALA A 105 14.05 -6.60 3.59
C ALA A 105 14.62 -7.61 2.58
N LYS A 106 14.86 -7.20 1.32
CA LYS A 106 15.56 -8.01 0.31
C LYS A 106 17.03 -8.24 0.67
N ARG A 107 17.74 -7.20 1.12
CA ARG A 107 19.15 -7.32 1.55
C ARG A 107 19.26 -8.21 2.79
N ALA A 108 18.37 -8.03 3.76
CA ALA A 108 18.24 -8.85 4.97
C ALA A 108 17.73 -10.28 4.72
N GLN A 109 17.53 -10.71 3.47
CA GLN A 109 17.03 -12.05 3.09
C GLN A 109 15.60 -12.42 3.56
N ILE A 110 14.92 -11.51 4.26
CA ILE A 110 13.49 -11.60 4.64
C ILE A 110 12.61 -11.63 3.38
N TYR A 111 12.84 -10.72 2.43
CA TYR A 111 12.07 -10.64 1.19
C TYR A 111 12.80 -11.30 0.01
N ARG A 112 12.37 -12.51 -0.33
CA ARG A 112 12.80 -13.23 -1.54
C ARG A 112 11.62 -13.33 -2.52
N PRO A 113 11.45 -12.40 -3.47
CA PRO A 113 10.44 -12.60 -4.52
C PRO A 113 10.75 -13.89 -5.26
N ALA A 114 9.72 -14.64 -5.64
CA ALA A 114 9.90 -15.73 -6.58
C ALA A 114 10.61 -15.17 -7.81
N ARG A 115 11.65 -15.86 -8.32
CA ARG A 115 12.20 -15.54 -9.64
C ARG A 115 11.02 -15.55 -10.60
N THR A 116 10.75 -14.41 -11.25
CA THR A 116 9.96 -14.42 -12.48
C THR A 116 10.69 -15.40 -13.39
N ALA A 117 10.08 -16.56 -13.65
CA ALA A 117 10.54 -17.39 -14.74
C ALA A 117 10.44 -16.50 -15.98
N LEU A 118 11.59 -16.18 -16.58
CA LEU A 118 11.61 -15.55 -17.89
C LEU A 118 10.87 -16.52 -18.79
N VAL A 119 9.65 -16.17 -19.20
CA VAL A 119 8.92 -16.93 -20.19
C VAL A 119 9.74 -16.80 -21.46
N ALA A 120 10.46 -17.86 -21.81
CA ALA A 120 11.17 -17.91 -23.08
C ALA A 120 10.13 -17.66 -24.17
N PRO A 121 10.37 -16.73 -25.12
CA PRO A 121 9.44 -16.50 -26.20
C PRO A 121 9.30 -17.80 -26.99
N VAL A 122 8.08 -18.33 -27.06
CA VAL A 122 7.77 -19.47 -27.93
C VAL A 122 7.86 -18.95 -29.37
N VAL A 123 9.00 -19.22 -30.00
CA VAL A 123 9.21 -18.95 -31.43
C VAL A 123 8.25 -19.84 -32.21
N GLY A 124 7.31 -19.24 -32.95
CA GLY A 124 6.44 -19.94 -33.91
C GLY A 124 4.95 -20.02 -33.58
N ALA A 125 4.45 -19.44 -32.47
CA ALA A 125 3.00 -19.31 -32.27
C ALA A 125 2.43 -18.15 -33.11
N PRO A 126 1.39 -18.35 -33.95
CA PRO A 126 0.75 -17.26 -34.68
C PRO A 126 0.11 -16.27 -33.71
N ALA A 127 0.29 -14.98 -33.96
CA ALA A 127 -0.22 -13.93 -33.08
C ALA A 127 -1.75 -13.98 -32.99
N PRO A 128 -2.36 -14.02 -31.78
CA PRO A 128 -3.80 -13.86 -31.67
C PRO A 128 -4.15 -12.43 -32.10
N LEU A 129 -5.11 -12.31 -33.02
CA LEU A 129 -5.61 -11.02 -33.52
C LEU A 129 -6.33 -10.27 -32.39
N ARG A 130 -5.55 -9.58 -31.54
CA ARG A 130 -6.09 -8.71 -30.50
C ARG A 130 -6.50 -7.39 -31.14
N ALA A 131 -7.82 -7.18 -31.25
CA ALA A 131 -8.36 -5.84 -31.32
C ALA A 131 -7.78 -5.03 -30.14
N ALA A 132 -6.99 -4.01 -30.44
CA ALA A 132 -6.40 -3.14 -29.45
C ALA A 132 -7.52 -2.33 -28.78
N ARG A 133 -7.96 -2.80 -27.61
CA ARG A 133 -8.61 -1.89 -26.66
C ARG A 133 -7.48 -1.12 -25.98
N ASP A 134 -7.41 0.17 -26.26
CA ASP A 134 -6.54 1.11 -25.58
C ASP A 134 -6.91 1.16 -24.09
N VAL A 135 -6.26 0.30 -23.30
CA VAL A 135 -6.29 0.35 -21.85
C VAL A 135 -5.10 1.21 -21.43
N PRO A 136 -5.33 2.42 -20.87
CA PRO A 136 -4.24 3.31 -20.46
C PRO A 136 -3.28 2.59 -19.51
N SER A 137 -1.97 2.84 -19.64
CA SER A 137 -1.02 2.20 -18.75
C SER A 137 -1.22 2.69 -17.31
N LEU A 138 -0.70 1.93 -16.33
CA LEU A 138 -0.71 2.35 -14.92
C LEU A 138 -0.02 3.71 -14.69
N ARG A 139 0.89 4.13 -15.58
CA ARG A 139 1.49 5.47 -15.53
C ARG A 139 0.51 6.55 -15.99
N ASP A 140 -0.25 6.29 -17.04
CA ASP A 140 -1.17 7.25 -17.66
C ASP A 140 -2.39 7.47 -16.77
N ALA A 141 -2.93 6.39 -16.19
CA ALA A 141 -3.97 6.46 -15.18
C ALA A 141 -3.56 7.33 -13.97
N TRP A 142 -2.30 7.22 -13.51
CA TRP A 142 -1.74 8.04 -12.43
C TRP A 142 -1.33 9.46 -12.85
N ALA A 143 -1.17 9.74 -14.15
CA ALA A 143 -1.00 11.10 -14.65
C ALA A 143 -2.35 11.84 -14.66
N ALA A 144 -3.39 11.20 -15.23
CA ALA A 144 -4.75 11.74 -15.27
C ALA A 144 -5.33 12.00 -13.88
N GLU A 145 -5.09 11.09 -12.93
CA GLU A 145 -5.59 11.24 -11.56
C GLU A 145 -4.90 12.38 -10.78
N ARG A 146 -3.63 12.68 -11.07
CA ARG A 146 -2.94 13.85 -10.51
C ARG A 146 -3.44 15.16 -11.12
N ALA A 147 -3.69 15.19 -12.42
CA ALA A 147 -4.24 16.37 -13.09
C ALA A 147 -5.62 16.75 -12.53
N ARG A 148 -6.50 15.76 -12.30
CA ARG A 148 -7.80 15.97 -11.65
C ARG A 148 -7.70 16.59 -10.25
N ARG A 149 -6.75 16.14 -9.44
CA ARG A 149 -6.55 16.66 -8.06
C ARG A 149 -6.00 18.08 -8.03
N ALA A 150 -5.06 18.40 -8.92
CA ALA A 150 -4.54 19.76 -9.05
C ALA A 150 -5.64 20.77 -9.45
N ALA A 151 -6.61 20.35 -10.26
CA ALA A 151 -7.76 21.19 -10.61
C ALA A 151 -8.75 21.40 -9.44
N SER A 152 -8.83 20.46 -8.48
CA SER A 152 -9.70 20.60 -7.29
C SER A 152 -9.06 21.32 -6.11
N GLU A 153 -7.73 21.54 -6.12
CA GLU A 153 -6.98 22.23 -5.06
C GLU A 153 -6.67 23.70 -5.42
N ALA A 154 -7.24 24.22 -6.50
CA ALA A 154 -7.10 25.64 -6.85
C ALA A 154 -7.73 26.52 -5.75
N PRO A 155 -7.00 27.50 -5.19
CA PRO A 155 -7.56 28.39 -4.18
C PRO A 155 -8.71 29.23 -4.78
N PRO A 156 -9.74 29.57 -4.00
CA PRO A 156 -10.80 30.47 -4.48
C PRO A 156 -10.20 31.83 -4.86
N PRO A 157 -10.77 32.52 -5.88
CA PRO A 157 -10.30 33.84 -6.26
C PRO A 157 -10.40 34.79 -5.08
N ALA A 158 -9.36 35.61 -4.89
CA ALA A 158 -9.30 36.56 -3.78
C ALA A 158 -10.51 37.50 -3.83
N ALA A 159 -11.26 37.57 -2.72
CA ALA A 159 -12.37 38.50 -2.60
C ALA A 159 -11.85 39.93 -2.73
N ALA A 160 -12.43 40.70 -3.66
CA ALA A 160 -12.03 42.09 -3.89
C ALA A 160 -12.22 42.92 -2.61
N SER A 161 -11.12 43.39 -2.04
CA SER A 161 -11.11 44.26 -0.88
C SER A 161 -11.68 45.63 -1.26
N GLY A 162 -12.97 45.85 -0.96
CA GLY A 162 -13.64 47.12 -1.20
C GLY A 162 -12.94 48.27 -0.45
N SER A 163 -12.65 49.34 -1.17
CA SER A 163 -12.05 50.56 -0.63
C SER A 163 -13.02 51.22 0.36
N ARG A 164 -12.62 51.34 1.63
CA ARG A 164 -13.22 52.30 2.55
C ARG A 164 -12.83 53.70 2.08
N GLY A 165 -13.81 54.55 1.79
CA GLY A 165 -13.58 55.96 1.53
C GLY A 165 -13.17 56.71 2.81
N PRO A 166 -12.45 57.83 2.71
CA PRO A 166 -12.16 58.70 3.84
C PRO A 166 -13.37 59.58 4.17
N GLU A 167 -13.82 59.58 5.42
CA GLU A 167 -14.64 60.66 5.99
C GLU A 167 -13.75 61.64 6.75
N GLN A 168 -14.05 62.95 6.60
CA GLN A 168 -13.53 64.20 7.20
C GLN A 168 -13.11 65.18 6.09
N LEU A 169 -13.48 66.46 6.04
CA LEU A 169 -14.19 67.42 6.92
C LEU A 169 -15.07 68.33 6.01
N SER A 170 -16.00 69.20 6.42
CA SER A 170 -16.78 69.51 7.65
C SER A 170 -17.71 70.69 7.32
N LEU A 171 -18.77 70.98 8.10
CA LEU A 171 -19.24 72.36 8.44
C LEU A 171 -20.53 72.39 9.29
N PHE A 172 -20.35 72.65 10.60
CA PHE A 172 -21.15 73.63 11.33
C PHE A 172 -20.11 74.54 12.02
N GLY A 173 -20.21 75.87 11.83
CA GLY A 173 -19.21 76.85 12.28
C GLY A 173 -18.59 77.59 11.12
#